data_AF-A0A1R4IFG8-F1
#
_entry.id   AF-A0A1R4IFG8-F1
#
_cell.length_a   1.000
_cell.length_b   1.000
_cell.length_c   1.000
_cell.angle_alpha   90.00
_cell.angle_beta   90.00
_cell.angle_gamma   90.00
#
_symmetry.space_group_name_H-M   'P 1'
#
loop_
_entity.id
_entity.type
_entity.pdbx_description
1 polymer ?
#
loop_
_entity_poly.entity_id
_entity_poly.type
_entity_poly.pdbx_seq_one_letter_code
_entity_poly.pdbx_strand_id
1 'polypeptide(L)'
;MTNDSDTRSAGPSERRRTRRFAAQFSVAMAAYIVAVIASVVWGGLDGEDPSRFAWAVLPVLPIAWLAVILIRFVLGSDEFEFVQALKGLAVGFVVTMLLAVLAGFLDIAGLSIPGLGWWLYAGGMLAWLAATVAIRLR
;
A
#
# COMPACT_ATOMS: atom_id res chain seq x y z
N MET A 1 -21.63 -30.96 25.43
CA MET A 1 -22.14 -29.71 24.80
C MET A 1 -20.92 -28.93 24.31
N THR A 2 -20.48 -29.21 23.09
CA THR A 2 -19.48 -28.40 22.39
C THR A 2 -20.19 -27.18 21.85
N ASN A 3 -19.78 -26.00 22.30
CA ASN A 3 -20.47 -24.75 22.03
C ASN A 3 -20.20 -24.35 20.57
N ASP A 4 -21.24 -24.18 19.73
CA ASP A 4 -21.15 -23.72 18.33
C ASP A 4 -20.50 -22.31 18.18
N SER A 5 -20.22 -21.64 19.29
CA SER A 5 -19.41 -20.43 19.38
C SER A 5 -17.93 -20.60 19.03
N ASP A 6 -17.45 -21.83 18.83
CA ASP A 6 -16.07 -22.10 18.39
C ASP A 6 -15.90 -22.08 16.86
N THR A 7 -16.97 -21.78 16.12
CA THR A 7 -16.84 -21.45 14.70
C THR A 7 -16.10 -20.12 14.58
N ARG A 8 -14.86 -20.15 14.06
CA ARG A 8 -14.03 -19.00 13.66
C ARG A 8 -14.69 -18.18 12.53
N SER A 9 -15.97 -17.86 12.66
CA SER A 9 -16.73 -17.09 11.70
C SER A 9 -16.75 -15.65 12.20
N ALA A 10 -16.16 -14.76 11.40
CA ALA A 10 -16.15 -13.32 11.67
C ALA A 10 -17.56 -12.85 12.03
N GLY A 11 -17.67 -12.15 13.17
CA GLY A 11 -18.96 -11.68 13.70
C GLY A 11 -19.68 -10.76 12.69
N PRO A 12 -21.00 -10.56 12.82
CA PRO A 12 -21.76 -9.70 11.89
C PRO A 12 -21.22 -8.26 11.79
N SER A 13 -20.64 -7.73 12.88
CA SER A 13 -20.01 -6.40 12.94
C SER A 13 -18.69 -6.35 12.15
N GLU A 14 -17.84 -7.36 12.33
CA GLU A 14 -16.55 -7.50 11.65
C GLU A 14 -16.73 -7.65 10.13
N ARG A 15 -17.68 -8.48 9.69
CA ARG A 15 -18.03 -8.61 8.27
C ARG A 15 -18.48 -7.30 7.64
N ARG A 16 -19.32 -6.53 8.34
CA ARG A 16 -19.78 -5.21 7.87
C ARG A 16 -18.61 -4.24 7.73
N ARG A 17 -17.69 -4.25 8.69
CA ARG A 17 -16.50 -3.42 8.68
C ARG A 17 -15.56 -3.77 7.53
N THR A 18 -15.28 -5.06 7.32
CA THR A 18 -14.45 -5.55 6.21
C THR A 18 -15.08 -5.22 4.87
N ARG A 19 -16.41 -5.35 4.72
CA ARG A 19 -17.11 -4.93 3.49
C ARG A 19 -17.02 -3.43 3.25
N ARG A 20 -17.19 -2.61 4.29
CA ARG A 20 -17.08 -1.15 4.20
C ARG A 20 -15.65 -0.75 3.81
N PHE A 21 -14.65 -1.37 4.41
CA PHE A 21 -13.25 -1.19 4.05
C PHE A 21 -13.01 -1.57 2.58
N ALA A 22 -13.46 -2.74 2.15
CA ALA A 22 -13.31 -3.20 0.77
C ALA A 22 -13.96 -2.22 -0.23
N ALA A 23 -15.17 -1.73 0.06
CA ALA A 23 -15.83 -0.74 -0.79
C ALA A 23 -15.04 0.57 -0.86
N GLN A 24 -14.57 1.10 0.28
CA GLN A 24 -13.75 2.30 0.33
C GLN A 24 -12.42 2.13 -0.40
N PHE A 25 -11.77 0.96 -0.23
CA PHE A 25 -10.57 0.58 -0.94
C PHE A 25 -10.81 0.57 -2.45
N SER A 26 -11.88 -0.08 -2.92
CA SER A 26 -12.22 -0.15 -4.34
C SER A 26 -12.48 1.22 -4.94
N VAL A 27 -13.19 2.09 -4.22
CA VAL A 27 -13.44 3.47 -4.67
C VAL A 27 -12.14 4.27 -4.75
N ALA A 28 -11.27 4.20 -3.73
CA ALA A 28 -9.99 4.90 -3.74
C ALA A 28 -9.06 4.36 -4.85
N MET A 29 -9.07 3.06 -5.10
CA MET A 29 -8.31 2.44 -6.18
C MET A 29 -8.82 2.83 -7.56
N ALA A 30 -10.14 2.87 -7.75
CA ALA A 30 -10.73 3.37 -8.99
C ALA A 30 -10.34 4.84 -9.24
N ALA A 31 -10.39 5.68 -8.19
CA ALA A 31 -9.97 7.07 -8.28
C ALA A 31 -8.47 7.19 -8.60
N TYR A 32 -7.61 6.33 -8.04
CA TYR A 32 -6.20 6.26 -8.38
C TYR A 32 -5.99 5.91 -9.86
N ILE A 33 -6.65 4.87 -10.36
CA ILE A 33 -6.54 4.46 -11.76
C ILE A 33 -6.98 5.60 -12.70
N VAL A 34 -8.10 6.25 -12.40
CA VAL A 34 -8.59 7.40 -13.18
C VAL A 34 -7.57 8.54 -13.15
N ALA A 35 -7.00 8.86 -11.99
CA ALA A 35 -5.99 9.90 -11.87
C ALA A 35 -4.71 9.58 -12.64
N VAL A 36 -4.23 8.32 -12.62
CA VAL A 36 -3.08 7.88 -13.41
C VAL A 36 -3.36 8.03 -14.89
N ILE A 37 -4.50 7.51 -15.37
CA ILE A 37 -4.90 7.65 -16.79
C ILE A 37 -4.96 9.12 -17.17
N ALA A 38 -5.57 9.96 -16.33
CA ALA A 38 -5.67 11.38 -16.61
C ALA A 38 -4.30 12.07 -16.70
N SER A 39 -3.39 11.71 -15.79
CA SER A 39 -2.03 12.27 -15.76
C SER A 39 -1.20 11.85 -16.97
N VAL A 40 -1.34 10.61 -17.42
CA VAL A 40 -0.61 10.10 -18.59
C VAL A 40 -1.19 10.63 -19.90
N VAL A 41 -2.52 10.72 -20.03
CA VAL A 41 -3.19 11.11 -21.28
C VAL A 41 -3.20 12.63 -21.48
N TRP A 42 -3.42 13.41 -20.41
CA TRP A 42 -3.57 14.86 -20.50
C TRP A 42 -2.49 15.65 -19.77
N GLY A 43 -1.65 15.01 -18.96
CA GLY A 43 -0.74 15.72 -18.07
C GLY A 43 0.52 16.29 -18.72
N GLY A 44 0.82 15.89 -19.96
CA GLY A 44 1.99 16.39 -20.69
C GLY A 44 3.29 16.23 -19.91
N LEU A 45 3.48 15.06 -19.28
CA LEU A 45 4.55 14.81 -18.29
C LEU A 45 5.97 15.04 -18.84
N ASP A 46 6.14 14.96 -20.16
CA ASP A 46 7.40 15.17 -20.87
C ASP A 46 7.57 16.63 -21.39
N GLY A 47 6.55 17.48 -21.25
CA GLY A 47 6.58 18.88 -21.69
C GLY A 47 7.33 19.80 -20.73
N GLU A 48 7.52 21.07 -21.08
CA GLU A 48 8.24 22.05 -20.22
C GLU A 48 7.33 22.83 -19.27
N ASP A 49 6.02 22.77 -19.46
CA ASP A 49 5.06 23.54 -18.67
C ASP A 49 5.07 23.13 -17.18
N PRO A 50 5.14 24.08 -16.23
CA PRO A 50 5.14 23.77 -14.80
C PRO A 50 3.91 23.00 -14.32
N SER A 51 2.77 23.08 -15.01
CA SER A 51 1.57 22.32 -14.70
C SER A 51 1.76 20.80 -14.75
N ARG A 52 2.80 20.30 -15.47
CA ARG A 52 3.15 18.88 -15.51
C ARG A 52 3.38 18.29 -14.12
N PHE A 53 3.91 19.09 -13.18
CA PHE A 53 4.16 18.63 -11.81
C PHE A 53 2.87 18.44 -11.03
N ALA A 54 1.85 19.28 -11.27
CA ALA A 54 0.53 19.10 -10.67
C ALA A 54 -0.13 17.80 -11.16
N TRP A 55 0.00 17.50 -12.45
CA TRP A 55 -0.44 16.23 -13.02
C TRP A 55 0.35 15.04 -12.49
N ALA A 56 1.68 15.13 -12.39
CA ALA A 56 2.51 14.06 -11.84
C ALA A 56 2.14 13.68 -10.39
N VAL A 57 1.70 14.65 -9.59
CA VAL A 57 1.31 14.45 -8.18
C VAL A 57 -0.16 14.06 -8.02
N LEU A 58 -1.02 14.29 -9.02
CA LEU A 58 -2.45 13.99 -8.96
C LEU A 58 -2.77 12.55 -8.47
N PRO A 59 -2.09 11.49 -8.94
CA PRO A 59 -2.35 10.12 -8.48
C PRO A 59 -1.99 9.87 -7.00
N VAL A 60 -1.17 10.73 -6.40
CA VAL A 60 -0.80 10.61 -4.98
C VAL A 60 -1.99 10.93 -4.08
N LEU A 61 -2.93 11.78 -4.51
CA LEU A 61 -4.08 12.17 -3.69
C LEU A 61 -5.01 10.98 -3.37
N PRO A 62 -5.46 10.16 -4.34
CA PRO A 62 -6.19 8.93 -4.05
C PRO A 62 -5.42 7.94 -3.17
N ILE A 63 -4.10 7.82 -3.36
CA ILE A 63 -3.25 6.91 -2.56
C ILE A 63 -3.13 7.41 -1.11
N ALA A 64 -2.98 8.72 -0.90
CA ALA A 64 -2.98 9.32 0.44
C ALA A 64 -4.33 9.09 1.14
N TRP A 65 -5.44 9.22 0.41
CA TRP A 65 -6.76 8.90 0.95
C TRP A 65 -6.88 7.41 1.30
N LEU A 66 -6.36 6.52 0.45
CA LEU A 66 -6.30 5.09 0.72
C LEU A 66 -5.48 4.77 1.98
N ALA A 67 -4.36 5.46 2.18
CA ALA A 67 -3.56 5.33 3.39
C ALA A 67 -4.35 5.72 4.65
N VAL A 68 -5.14 6.80 4.60
CA VAL A 68 -6.03 7.19 5.71
C VAL A 68 -7.09 6.13 6.00
N ILE A 69 -7.68 5.53 4.95
CA ILE A 69 -8.65 4.43 5.09
C ILE A 69 -7.98 3.21 5.75
N LEU A 70 -6.79 2.85 5.30
CA LEU A 70 -5.99 1.74 5.86
C LEU A 70 -5.62 1.98 7.32
N ILE A 71 -5.15 3.18 7.68
CA ILE A 71 -4.79 3.53 9.05
C ILE A 71 -6.01 3.41 9.97
N ARG A 72 -7.17 3.95 9.55
CA ARG A 72 -8.42 3.82 10.30
C ARG A 72 -8.87 2.36 10.43
N PHE A 73 -8.63 1.56 9.39
CA PHE A 73 -8.92 0.13 9.44
C PHE A 73 -7.99 -0.59 10.42
N VAL A 74 -6.69 -0.32 10.42
CA VAL A 74 -5.75 -0.97 11.34
C VAL A 74 -5.98 -0.53 12.79
N LEU A 75 -6.19 0.76 13.05
CA LEU A 75 -6.36 1.30 14.42
C LEU A 75 -7.64 0.85 15.11
N GLY A 76 -8.65 0.42 14.36
CA GLY A 76 -9.86 -0.16 14.96
C GLY A 76 -9.81 -1.68 15.08
N SER A 77 -8.80 -2.36 14.52
CA SER A 77 -8.69 -3.82 14.57
C SER A 77 -8.46 -4.29 16.00
N ASP A 78 -8.76 -5.56 16.26
CA ASP A 78 -8.38 -6.14 17.55
C ASP A 78 -6.85 -6.18 17.70
N GLU A 79 -6.37 -6.41 18.93
CA GLU A 79 -4.94 -6.42 19.23
C GLU A 79 -4.18 -7.48 18.42
N PHE A 80 -4.81 -8.62 18.17
CA PHE A 80 -4.16 -9.73 17.45
C PHE A 80 -3.95 -9.39 15.98
N GLU A 81 -4.98 -8.91 15.29
CA GLU A 81 -4.92 -8.42 13.92
C GLU A 81 -3.97 -7.22 13.79
N PHE A 82 -4.00 -6.29 14.75
CA PHE A 82 -3.11 -5.14 14.78
C PHE A 82 -1.65 -5.56 14.83
N VAL A 83 -1.29 -6.49 15.74
CA VAL A 83 0.06 -7.03 15.86
C VAL A 83 0.48 -7.77 14.59
N GLN A 84 -0.41 -8.53 13.95
CA GLN A 84 -0.10 -9.19 12.67
C GLN A 84 0.18 -8.17 11.55
N ALA A 85 -0.66 -7.13 11.44
CA ALA A 85 -0.48 -6.07 10.46
C ALA A 85 0.85 -5.33 10.69
N LEU A 86 1.20 -5.04 11.94
CA LEU A 86 2.45 -4.37 12.30
C LEU A 86 3.68 -5.23 11.96
N LYS A 87 3.64 -6.54 12.22
CA LYS A 87 4.72 -7.48 11.85
C LYS A 87 4.93 -7.50 10.33
N GLY A 88 3.85 -7.56 9.54
CA GLY A 88 3.94 -7.48 8.08
C GLY A 88 4.55 -6.16 7.61
N LEU A 89 4.08 -5.03 8.16
CA LEU A 89 4.60 -3.69 7.88
C LEU A 89 6.09 -3.56 8.22
N ALA A 90 6.53 -4.11 9.35
CA ALA A 90 7.93 -4.07 9.75
C ALA A 90 8.84 -4.75 8.72
N VAL A 91 8.44 -5.90 8.17
CA VAL A 91 9.21 -6.60 7.14
C VAL A 91 9.28 -5.75 5.86
N GLY A 92 8.15 -5.23 5.39
CA GLY A 92 8.11 -4.36 4.21
C GLY A 92 8.99 -3.12 4.38
N PHE A 93 8.93 -2.49 5.56
CA PHE A 93 9.76 -1.33 5.90
C PHE A 93 11.25 -1.65 5.86
N VAL A 94 11.69 -2.72 6.54
CA VAL A 94 13.11 -3.11 6.57
C VAL A 94 13.63 -3.41 5.17
N VAL A 95 12.88 -4.17 4.37
CA VAL A 95 13.29 -4.48 2.99
C VAL A 95 13.37 -3.22 2.13
N THR A 96 12.39 -2.32 2.25
CA THR A 96 12.40 -1.04 1.51
C THR A 96 13.61 -0.19 1.89
N MET A 97 13.93 -0.10 3.19
CA MET A 97 15.10 0.63 3.68
C MET A 97 16.40 0.05 3.16
N LEU A 98 16.57 -1.28 3.18
CA LEU A 98 17.75 -1.93 2.64
C LEU A 98 17.90 -1.71 1.13
N LEU A 99 16.80 -1.81 0.37
CA LEU A 99 16.81 -1.51 -1.06
C LEU A 99 17.15 -0.04 -1.34
N ALA A 100 16.65 0.90 -0.54
CA ALA A 100 16.95 2.32 -0.68
C ALA A 100 18.42 2.63 -0.38
N VAL A 101 18.99 2.04 0.69
CA VAL A 101 20.43 2.17 1.01
C VAL A 101 21.29 1.57 -0.10
N LEU A 102 20.95 0.37 -0.57
CA LEU A 102 21.65 -0.28 -1.68
C LEU A 102 21.62 0.61 -2.93
N ALA A 103 20.46 1.14 -3.28
CA ALA A 103 20.32 2.03 -4.43
C ALA A 103 21.16 3.29 -4.30
N GLY A 104 21.22 3.90 -3.10
CA GLY A 104 22.09 5.05 -2.84
C GLY A 104 23.57 4.74 -3.08
N PHE A 105 24.04 3.58 -2.65
CA PHE A 105 25.43 3.15 -2.92
C PHE A 105 25.69 2.86 -4.40
N LEU A 106 24.72 2.26 -5.11
CA LEU A 106 24.84 2.01 -6.54
C LEU A 106 24.93 3.31 -7.33
N ASP A 107 24.14 4.32 -6.96
CA ASP A 107 24.19 5.64 -7.61
C ASP A 107 25.54 6.34 -7.36
N ILE A 108 26.08 6.28 -6.14
CA ILE A 108 27.44 6.78 -5.82
C ILE A 108 28.51 6.06 -6.65
N ALA A 109 28.34 4.76 -6.92
CA ALA A 109 29.24 3.98 -7.75
C ALA A 109 29.08 4.25 -9.27
N GLY A 110 28.15 5.12 -9.67
CA GLY A 110 27.90 5.50 -11.06
C GLY A 110 26.88 4.63 -11.78
N LEU A 111 26.13 3.77 -11.07
CA LEU A 111 25.05 2.97 -11.64
C LEU A 111 23.69 3.59 -11.33
N SER A 112 23.24 4.51 -12.20
CA SER A 112 21.89 5.09 -12.11
C SER A 112 20.87 4.23 -12.86
N ILE A 113 19.81 3.80 -12.17
CA ILE A 113 18.76 2.94 -12.72
C ILE A 113 17.50 3.78 -13.00
N PRO A 114 17.03 3.87 -14.25
CA PRO A 114 15.80 4.58 -14.59
C PRO A 114 14.59 4.03 -13.81
N GLY A 115 13.81 4.93 -13.21
CA GLY A 115 12.61 4.55 -12.47
C GLY A 115 12.88 3.78 -11.18
N LEU A 116 14.08 3.89 -10.59
CA LEU A 116 14.47 3.21 -9.35
C LEU A 116 13.42 3.32 -8.23
N GLY A 117 12.74 4.47 -8.08
CA GLY A 117 11.66 4.64 -7.11
C GLY A 117 10.53 3.61 -7.23
N TRP A 118 10.17 3.20 -8.45
CA TRP A 118 9.16 2.16 -8.68
C TRP A 118 9.63 0.78 -8.24
N TRP A 119 10.92 0.47 -8.42
CA TRP A 119 11.51 -0.78 -7.97
C TRP A 119 11.60 -0.85 -6.44
N LEU A 120 11.98 0.25 -5.78
CA LEU A 120 11.97 0.35 -4.32
C LEU A 120 10.56 0.11 -3.76
N TYR A 121 9.57 0.78 -4.35
CA TYR A 121 8.17 0.63 -3.99
C TYR A 121 7.69 -0.82 -4.17
N ALA A 122 7.94 -1.41 -5.34
CA ALA A 122 7.53 -2.77 -5.65
C ALA A 122 8.17 -3.80 -4.71
N GLY A 123 9.47 -3.67 -4.45
CA GLY A 123 10.21 -4.55 -3.54
C GLY A 123 9.64 -4.50 -2.11
N GLY A 124 9.38 -3.29 -1.60
CA GLY A 124 8.75 -3.10 -0.30
C GLY A 124 7.35 -3.71 -0.20
N MET A 125 6.50 -3.45 -1.19
CA MET A 125 5.13 -3.97 -1.24
C MET A 125 5.08 -5.50 -1.36
N LEU A 126 5.96 -6.09 -2.16
CA LEU A 126 6.06 -7.54 -2.31
C LEU A 126 6.53 -8.20 -1.01
N ALA A 127 7.55 -7.63 -0.35
CA ALA A 127 8.02 -8.13 0.93
C ALA A 127 6.95 -8.04 2.02
N TRP A 128 6.23 -6.92 2.09
CA TRP A 128 5.09 -6.73 2.98
C TRP A 128 3.99 -7.78 2.73
N LEU A 129 3.61 -8.01 1.47
CA LEU A 129 2.58 -8.97 1.10
C LEU A 129 3.00 -10.40 1.46
N ALA A 130 4.21 -10.80 1.09
CA ALA A 130 4.76 -12.11 1.39
C ALA A 130 4.82 -12.37 2.90
N ALA A 131 5.28 -11.39 3.68
CA ALA A 131 5.30 -11.48 5.13
C ALA A 131 3.89 -11.62 5.72
N THR A 132 2.94 -10.81 5.24
CA THR A 132 1.54 -10.86 5.70
C THR A 132 0.91 -12.23 5.44
N VAL A 133 1.15 -12.82 4.26
CA VAL A 133 0.68 -14.17 3.94
C VAL A 133 1.35 -15.21 4.83
N ALA A 134 2.68 -15.16 4.98
CA ALA A 134 3.42 -16.11 5.79
C ALA A 134 3.03 -16.09 7.27
N ILE A 135 2.74 -14.90 7.82
CA ILE A 135 2.28 -14.73 9.21
C ILE A 135 0.90 -15.35 9.42
N ARG A 136 -0.01 -15.20 8.45
CA ARG A 136 -1.38 -15.75 8.52
C ARG A 136 -1.45 -17.27 8.37
N LEU A 137 -0.42 -17.89 7.79
CA LEU A 137 -0.34 -19.34 7.61
C LEU A 137 0.23 -20.09 8.83
N ARG A 138 0.74 -19.36 9.84
CA ARG A 138 1.27 -19.92 11.09
C ARG A 138 0.23 -19.85 12.20
#